data_AF-A0A536FLL3-F1
#
_entry.id   AF-A0A536FLL3-F1
#
_cell.length_a   1.000
_cell.length_b   1.000
_cell.length_c   1.000
_cell.angle_alpha   90.00
_cell.angle_beta   90.00
_cell.angle_gamma   90.00
#
_symmetry.space_group_name_H-M   'P 1'
#
loop_
_entity.id
_entity.type
_entity.pdbx_description
1 polymer ?
#
loop_
_entity_poly.entity_id
_entity_poly.type
_entity_poly.pdbx_seq_one_letter_code
_entity_poly.pdbx_strand_id
1 'polypeptide(L)'
;MRTSPAGRRAQGPLVLPARVLLLAAGMLAVALASVNLYPERHSTNVDVYYVVVAGLIYLIWLVSLVLAWRGLRIGVFIAGLIAFVEFGVIAAGHFVNAPYDVHILSLHEGLWTATVLMSILPACALTAMAAIVSWGHPTGRLHRLQTLPLLIVAVLGTIAVILYSTDSLRRGDFGTANAEDATFAAVAAAIVWLVGAFWLARVRLVGAILIALGTFILVYSFITLHVTAGTSVSAIAKTSGPLWAGIGLAMATLAAASFVAAVAFLVSPLVWRQSAKRAPSGP
;
A
#
# COMPACT_ATOMS: atom_id res chain seq x y z
N MET A 1 -27.79 -6.83 -43.40
CA MET A 1 -27.04 -7.17 -42.17
C MET A 1 -26.35 -5.92 -41.65
N ARG A 2 -26.86 -5.31 -40.58
CA ARG A 2 -26.15 -4.19 -39.91
C ARG A 2 -25.11 -4.80 -38.98
N THR A 3 -23.84 -4.57 -39.27
CA THR A 3 -22.74 -4.83 -38.36
C THR A 3 -22.93 -3.94 -37.13
N SER A 4 -23.40 -4.55 -36.05
CA SER A 4 -23.38 -3.92 -34.73
C SER A 4 -21.94 -3.46 -34.48
N PRO A 5 -21.67 -2.20 -34.12
CA PRO A 5 -20.32 -1.83 -33.73
C PRO A 5 -20.02 -2.68 -32.51
N ALA A 6 -19.05 -3.58 -32.66
CA ALA A 6 -18.47 -4.31 -31.54
C ALA A 6 -17.92 -3.24 -30.59
N GLY A 7 -18.76 -2.79 -29.66
CA GLY A 7 -18.38 -1.96 -28.56
C GLY A 7 -17.33 -2.74 -27.81
N ARG A 8 -16.06 -2.45 -28.08
CA ARG A 8 -14.96 -2.79 -27.19
C ARG A 8 -15.38 -2.23 -25.83
N ARG A 9 -16.00 -3.07 -24.99
CA ARG A 9 -16.19 -2.77 -23.58
C ARG A 9 -14.80 -2.39 -23.09
N ALA A 10 -14.59 -1.11 -22.77
CA ALA A 10 -13.32 -0.60 -22.30
C ALA A 10 -13.00 -1.28 -20.96
N GLN A 11 -12.37 -2.46 -21.03
CA GLN A 11 -11.92 -3.20 -19.87
C GLN A 11 -10.78 -2.39 -19.24
N GLY A 12 -11.02 -1.87 -18.05
CA GLY A 12 -10.00 -1.14 -17.31
C GLY A 12 -9.00 -2.08 -16.66
N PRO A 13 -7.83 -1.57 -16.24
CA PRO A 13 -6.72 -2.40 -15.76
C PRO A 13 -6.89 -2.96 -14.34
N LEU A 14 -7.87 -2.47 -13.58
CA LEU A 14 -8.04 -2.77 -12.17
C LEU A 14 -9.26 -3.69 -11.93
N VAL A 15 -9.22 -4.44 -10.83
CA VAL A 15 -10.33 -5.30 -10.36
C VAL A 15 -11.53 -4.44 -9.94
N LEU A 16 -11.27 -3.27 -9.38
CA LEU A 16 -12.24 -2.24 -9.03
C LEU A 16 -12.15 -1.07 -10.02
N PRO A 17 -13.22 -0.30 -10.26
CA PRO A 17 -13.13 0.91 -11.07
C PRO A 17 -12.10 1.88 -10.47
N ALA A 18 -11.23 2.44 -11.31
CA ALA A 18 -10.15 3.31 -10.87
C ALA A 18 -10.65 4.53 -10.09
N ARG A 19 -11.82 5.07 -10.45
CA ARG A 19 -12.48 6.15 -9.70
C ARG A 19 -12.90 5.76 -8.28
N VAL A 20 -13.31 4.50 -8.06
CA VAL A 20 -13.69 4.02 -6.73
C VAL A 20 -12.44 3.89 -5.86
N LEU A 21 -11.36 3.35 -6.41
CA LEU A 21 -10.08 3.27 -5.71
C LEU A 21 -9.53 4.67 -5.39
N LEU A 22 -9.62 5.60 -6.36
CA LEU A 22 -9.20 6.99 -6.19
C LEU A 22 -9.96 7.67 -5.04
N LEU A 23 -11.28 7.50 -4.99
CA LEU A 23 -12.07 8.03 -3.89
C LEU A 23 -11.73 7.38 -2.56
N ALA A 24 -11.72 6.05 -2.49
CA ALA A 24 -11.52 5.34 -1.23
C ALA A 24 -10.13 5.63 -0.65
N ALA A 25 -9.08 5.51 -1.46
CA ALA A 25 -7.72 5.80 -1.04
C ALA A 25 -7.51 7.29 -0.75
N GLY A 26 -8.08 8.18 -1.57
CA GLY A 26 -7.96 9.62 -1.40
C GLY A 26 -8.67 10.13 -0.14
N MET A 27 -9.88 9.65 0.13
CA MET A 27 -10.61 9.97 1.36
C MET A 27 -9.87 9.45 2.60
N LEU A 28 -9.31 8.24 2.51
CA LEU A 28 -8.49 7.68 3.58
C LEU A 28 -7.23 8.54 3.82
N ALA A 29 -6.52 8.94 2.76
CA ALA A 29 -5.34 9.79 2.85
C ALA A 29 -5.67 11.14 3.50
N VAL A 30 -6.74 11.81 3.08
CA VAL A 30 -7.21 13.06 3.69
C VAL A 30 -7.55 12.87 5.16
N ALA A 31 -8.26 11.80 5.52
CA ALA A 31 -8.66 11.53 6.89
C ALA A 31 -7.42 11.29 7.79
N LEU A 32 -6.49 10.46 7.34
CA LEU A 32 -5.25 10.17 8.08
C LEU A 32 -4.39 11.43 8.23
N ALA A 33 -4.21 12.20 7.16
CA ALA A 33 -3.45 13.45 7.19
C ALA A 33 -4.11 14.51 8.10
N SER A 34 -5.44 14.60 8.09
CA SER A 34 -6.18 15.48 9.00
C SER A 34 -6.01 15.09 10.47
N VAL A 35 -5.98 13.79 10.78
CA VAL A 35 -5.70 13.29 12.13
C VAL A 35 -4.26 13.61 12.52
N ASN A 36 -3.30 13.54 11.58
CA ASN A 36 -1.89 13.82 11.82
C ASN A 36 -1.58 15.32 12.08
N LEU A 37 -2.44 16.25 11.63
CA LEU A 37 -2.27 17.68 11.94
C LEU A 37 -2.35 18.00 13.45
N TYR A 38 -3.10 17.20 14.21
CA TYR A 38 -3.23 17.39 15.65
C TYR A 38 -1.89 17.20 16.40
N PRO A 39 -1.20 16.04 16.30
CA PRO A 39 0.08 15.81 16.96
C PRO A 39 1.20 16.71 16.39
N GLU A 40 1.19 17.02 15.09
CA GLU A 40 2.15 17.98 14.51
C GLU A 40 2.05 19.36 15.18
N ARG A 41 0.82 19.85 15.38
CA ARG A 41 0.60 21.12 16.09
C ARG A 41 0.93 21.00 17.58
N HIS A 42 0.57 19.89 18.22
CA HIS A 42 0.77 19.70 19.66
C HIS A 42 2.25 19.61 20.04
N SER A 43 3.06 18.97 19.18
CA SER A 43 4.51 18.87 19.33
C SER A 43 5.25 20.22 19.17
N THR A 44 4.54 21.33 18.92
CA THR A 44 5.10 22.68 18.67
C THR A 44 6.04 22.78 17.47
N ASN A 45 6.13 21.71 16.67
CA ASN A 45 6.98 21.64 15.49
C ASN A 45 6.43 22.48 14.32
N VAL A 46 5.13 22.79 14.32
CA VAL A 46 4.48 23.61 13.30
C VAL A 46 3.59 24.69 13.92
N ASP A 47 3.47 25.82 13.23
CA ASP A 47 2.69 26.97 13.70
C ASP A 47 1.22 26.94 13.23
N VAL A 48 0.43 27.92 13.68
CA VAL A 48 -0.99 27.98 13.31
C VAL A 48 -1.19 28.24 11.82
N TYR A 49 -0.25 28.93 11.17
CA TYR A 49 -0.31 29.23 9.74
C TYR A 49 -0.15 27.96 8.90
N TYR A 50 0.79 27.08 9.29
CA TYR A 50 0.95 25.76 8.70
C TYR A 50 -0.35 24.97 8.75
N VAL A 51 -1.00 24.89 9.91
CA VAL A 51 -2.25 24.15 10.09
C VAL A 51 -3.38 24.72 9.23
N VAL A 52 -3.47 26.05 9.09
CA VAL A 52 -4.46 26.70 8.22
C VAL A 52 -4.19 26.37 6.76
N VAL A 53 -2.94 26.47 6.30
CA VAL A 53 -2.56 26.16 4.92
C VAL A 53 -2.80 24.68 4.60
N ALA A 54 -2.40 23.77 5.48
CA ALA A 54 -2.66 22.34 5.33
C ALA A 54 -4.17 22.05 5.29
N GLY A 55 -4.95 22.66 6.17
CA GLY A 55 -6.41 22.56 6.15
C GLY A 55 -7.03 23.01 4.82
N LEU A 56 -6.54 24.10 4.23
CA LEU A 56 -6.98 24.55 2.91
C LEU A 56 -6.59 23.55 1.80
N ILE A 57 -5.39 22.98 1.85
CA ILE A 57 -4.95 21.95 0.90
C ILE A 57 -5.85 20.72 1.01
N TYR A 58 -6.21 20.28 2.22
CA TYR A 58 -7.09 19.13 2.42
C TYR A 58 -8.52 19.40 1.94
N LEU A 59 -9.03 20.63 2.10
CA LEU A 59 -10.30 21.04 1.49
C LEU A 59 -10.24 21.01 -0.04
N ILE A 60 -9.16 21.53 -0.64
CA ILE A 60 -8.94 21.44 -2.09
C ILE A 60 -8.88 19.97 -2.53
N TRP A 61 -8.22 19.11 -1.75
CA TRP A 61 -8.16 17.68 -2.02
C TRP A 61 -9.56 17.04 -2.00
N LEU A 62 -10.38 17.31 -0.98
CA LEU A 62 -11.77 16.83 -0.92
C LEU A 62 -12.60 17.29 -2.11
N VAL A 63 -12.52 18.58 -2.45
CA VAL A 63 -13.22 19.13 -3.63
C VAL A 63 -12.74 18.43 -4.89
N SER A 64 -11.43 18.22 -5.05
CA SER A 64 -10.87 17.53 -6.21
C SER A 64 -11.35 16.08 -6.34
N LEU A 65 -11.52 15.37 -5.22
CA LEU A 65 -12.09 14.03 -5.18
C LEU A 65 -13.57 14.03 -5.61
N VAL A 66 -14.36 15.01 -5.17
CA VAL A 66 -15.76 15.17 -5.62
C VAL A 66 -15.81 15.45 -7.13
N LEU A 67 -14.95 16.33 -7.64
CA LEU A 67 -14.84 16.61 -9.07
C LEU A 67 -14.40 15.37 -9.87
N ALA A 68 -13.44 14.60 -9.35
CA ALA A 68 -12.98 13.35 -9.94
C ALA A 68 -14.10 12.30 -10.02
N TRP A 69 -14.94 12.21 -8.97
CA TRP A 69 -16.10 11.33 -8.94
C TRP A 69 -17.14 11.71 -9.99
N ARG A 70 -17.44 13.01 -10.10
CA ARG A 70 -18.29 13.58 -11.17
C ARG A 70 -17.70 13.41 -12.57
N GLY A 71 -16.43 13.03 -12.66
CA GLY A 71 -15.75 12.65 -13.88
C GLY A 71 -14.95 13.74 -14.57
N LEU A 72 -14.71 14.85 -13.87
CA LEU A 72 -13.87 15.93 -14.34
C LEU A 72 -12.40 15.54 -14.21
N ARG A 73 -11.66 15.59 -15.33
CA ARG A 73 -10.23 15.23 -15.38
C ARG A 73 -9.36 16.11 -14.50
N ILE A 74 -9.72 17.39 -14.36
CA ILE A 74 -8.99 18.32 -13.49
C ILE A 74 -9.04 17.88 -12.03
N GLY A 75 -10.17 17.31 -11.56
CA GLY A 75 -10.28 16.74 -10.22
C GLY A 75 -9.35 15.54 -10.03
N VAL A 76 -9.28 14.64 -11.03
CA VAL A 76 -8.37 13.49 -11.02
C VAL A 76 -6.91 13.94 -10.94
N PHE A 77 -6.54 14.94 -11.74
CA PHE A 77 -5.18 15.49 -11.76
C PHE A 77 -4.80 16.11 -10.42
N ILE A 78 -5.64 17.01 -9.89
CA ILE A 78 -5.37 17.70 -8.62
C ILE A 78 -5.30 16.69 -7.47
N ALA A 79 -6.23 15.74 -7.39
CA ALA A 79 -6.22 14.70 -6.35
C ALA A 79 -4.95 13.85 -6.39
N GLY A 80 -4.51 13.45 -7.59
CA GLY A 80 -3.27 12.70 -7.77
C GLY A 80 -2.02 13.52 -7.47
N LEU A 81 -2.02 14.80 -7.82
CA LEU A 81 -0.90 15.70 -7.57
C LEU A 81 -0.71 15.96 -6.07
N ILE A 82 -1.79 16.26 -5.35
CA ILE A 82 -1.74 16.47 -3.89
C ILE A 82 -1.24 15.20 -3.20
N ALA A 83 -1.80 14.03 -3.57
CA ALA A 83 -1.35 12.75 -3.02
C ALA A 83 0.14 12.47 -3.28
N PHE A 84 0.63 12.78 -4.48
CA PHE A 84 2.04 12.61 -4.83
C PHE A 84 2.95 13.55 -4.05
N VAL A 85 2.55 14.81 -3.89
CA VAL A 85 3.30 15.80 -3.10
C VAL A 85 3.35 15.38 -1.63
N GLU A 86 2.20 15.00 -1.04
CA GLU A 86 2.12 14.54 0.35
C GLU A 86 3.00 13.31 0.59
N PHE A 87 2.94 12.33 -0.32
CA PHE A 87 3.84 11.18 -0.29
C PHE A 87 5.31 11.61 -0.30
N GLY A 88 5.67 12.53 -1.20
CA GLY A 88 7.03 13.03 -1.35
C GLY A 88 7.51 13.80 -0.12
N VAL A 89 6.68 14.63 0.48
CA VAL A 89 7.01 15.40 1.69
C VAL A 89 7.28 14.45 2.86
N ILE A 90 6.36 13.52 3.13
CA ILE A 90 6.51 12.56 4.24
C ILE A 90 7.73 11.65 4.01
N ALA A 91 7.92 11.16 2.79
CA ALA A 91 9.07 10.32 2.46
C ALA A 91 10.40 11.09 2.53
N ALA A 92 10.44 12.35 2.11
CA ALA A 92 11.64 13.17 2.16
C ALA A 92 12.02 13.55 3.59
N GLY A 93 11.05 13.87 4.45
CA GLY A 93 11.34 14.18 5.85
C GLY A 93 11.63 12.98 6.74
N HIS A 94 11.67 11.76 6.22
CA HIS A 94 12.40 10.69 6.88
C HIS A 94 13.93 10.91 6.79
N PHE A 95 14.42 11.55 5.74
CA PHE A 95 15.87 11.78 5.54
C PHE A 95 16.38 13.09 6.15
N VAL A 96 15.49 13.90 6.74
CA VAL A 96 15.84 15.14 7.43
C VAL A 96 15.11 15.18 8.77
N ASN A 97 15.70 15.79 9.80
CA ASN A 97 15.03 15.93 11.10
C ASN A 97 13.73 16.75 10.95
N ALA A 98 12.60 16.06 10.82
CA ALA A 98 11.31 16.66 10.47
C ALA A 98 10.30 16.56 11.64
N PRO A 99 9.28 17.44 11.65
CA PRO A 99 8.17 17.40 12.62
C PRO A 99 7.43 16.06 12.72
N TYR A 100 7.53 15.24 11.68
CA TYR A 100 6.85 13.97 11.48
C TYR A 100 7.84 12.80 11.53
N ASP A 101 8.91 12.93 12.29
CA ASP A 101 9.77 11.80 12.67
C ASP A 101 8.91 10.74 13.39
N VAL A 102 8.82 9.56 12.78
CA VAL A 102 7.91 8.50 13.21
C VAL A 102 8.32 7.93 14.57
N HIS A 103 9.62 7.92 14.88
CA HIS A 103 10.15 7.45 16.15
C HIS A 103 9.80 8.44 17.28
N ILE A 104 10.09 9.73 17.08
CA ILE A 104 9.74 10.80 18.03
C ILE A 104 8.23 10.83 18.28
N LEU A 105 7.42 10.78 17.21
CA LEU A 105 5.96 10.76 17.32
C LEU A 105 5.47 9.53 18.09
N SER A 106 6.09 8.36 17.87
CA SER A 106 5.72 7.12 18.58
C SER A 106 5.98 7.20 20.09
N LEU A 107 7.02 7.94 20.50
CA LEU A 107 7.38 8.12 21.91
C LEU A 107 6.49 9.16 22.60
N HIS A 108 6.17 10.27 21.93
CA HIS A 108 5.40 11.37 22.52
C HIS A 108 3.88 11.18 22.43
N GLU A 109 3.38 10.72 21.29
CA GLU A 109 1.94 10.66 20.97
C GLU A 109 1.42 9.20 20.94
N GLY A 110 2.32 8.22 21.01
CA GLY A 110 2.01 6.80 21.10
C GLY A 110 1.92 6.07 19.76
N LEU A 111 1.76 4.74 19.85
CA LEU A 111 1.77 3.81 18.71
C LEU A 111 0.72 4.16 17.64
N TRP A 112 -0.48 4.54 18.05
CA TRP A 112 -1.58 4.79 17.10
C TRP A 112 -1.27 5.95 16.16
N THR A 113 -0.65 7.00 16.69
CA THR A 113 -0.26 8.18 15.92
C THR A 113 0.84 7.82 14.90
N ALA A 114 1.84 7.04 15.32
CA ALA A 114 2.87 6.52 14.41
C ALA A 114 2.28 5.60 13.33
N THR A 115 1.34 4.72 13.68
CA THR A 115 0.62 3.86 12.72
C THR A 115 -0.18 4.69 11.71
N VAL A 116 -0.86 5.75 12.16
CA VAL A 116 -1.60 6.68 11.28
C VAL A 116 -0.65 7.32 10.28
N LEU A 117 0.46 7.89 10.75
CA LEU A 117 1.47 8.52 9.91
C LEU A 117 2.04 7.55 8.86
N MET A 118 2.44 6.33 9.29
CA MET A 118 2.91 5.29 8.38
C MET A 118 1.86 4.88 7.34
N SER A 119 0.57 4.97 7.67
CA SER A 119 -0.54 4.60 6.79
C SER A 119 -0.85 5.66 5.73
N ILE A 120 -0.38 6.91 5.90
CA ILE A 120 -0.57 7.98 4.90
C ILE A 120 0.19 7.63 3.62
N LEU A 121 1.43 7.14 3.71
CA LEU A 121 2.26 6.79 2.56
C LEU A 121 1.59 5.81 1.58
N PRO A 122 1.09 4.63 2.00
CA PRO A 122 0.38 3.72 1.10
C PRO A 122 -0.95 4.30 0.60
N ALA A 123 -1.69 5.06 1.41
CA ALA A 123 -2.93 5.71 0.96
C ALA A 123 -2.66 6.73 -0.16
N CYS A 124 -1.62 7.56 0.00
CA CYS A 124 -1.17 8.52 -1.00
C CYS A 124 -0.67 7.83 -2.28
N ALA A 125 0.16 6.79 -2.16
CA ALA A 125 0.65 6.02 -3.30
C ALA A 125 -0.50 5.40 -4.11
N LEU A 126 -1.49 4.80 -3.43
CA LEU A 126 -2.69 4.25 -4.07
C LEU A 126 -3.52 5.33 -4.76
N THR A 127 -3.67 6.50 -4.13
CA THR A 127 -4.42 7.63 -4.70
C THR A 127 -3.75 8.14 -5.98
N ALA A 128 -2.43 8.36 -5.97
CA ALA A 128 -1.67 8.79 -7.14
C ALA A 128 -1.76 7.77 -8.29
N MET A 129 -1.61 6.48 -7.98
CA MET A 129 -1.78 5.43 -8.98
C MET A 129 -3.19 5.36 -9.55
N ALA A 130 -4.21 5.43 -8.69
CA ALA A 130 -5.60 5.42 -9.10
C ALA A 130 -5.92 6.63 -9.99
N ALA A 131 -5.30 7.79 -9.73
CA ALA A 131 -5.41 8.97 -10.57
C ALA A 131 -4.79 8.74 -11.97
N ILE A 132 -3.58 8.19 -12.04
CA ILE A 132 -2.90 7.84 -13.31
C ILE A 132 -3.78 6.90 -14.14
N VAL A 133 -4.34 5.87 -13.51
CA VAL A 133 -5.22 4.92 -14.20
C VAL A 133 -6.55 5.57 -14.60
N SER A 134 -7.13 6.39 -13.73
CA SER A 134 -8.40 7.08 -13.96
C SER A 134 -8.34 8.06 -15.13
N TRP A 135 -7.14 8.53 -15.50
CA TRP A 135 -6.94 9.40 -16.65
C TRP A 135 -7.34 8.72 -17.97
N GLY A 136 -7.00 7.45 -18.14
CA GLY A 136 -7.31 6.67 -19.36
C GLY A 136 -8.55 5.78 -19.24
N HIS A 137 -8.80 5.20 -18.07
CA HIS A 137 -9.86 4.20 -17.86
C HIS A 137 -10.64 4.44 -16.56
N PRO A 138 -11.33 5.57 -16.41
CA PRO A 138 -11.96 5.98 -15.15
C PRO A 138 -13.00 4.99 -14.61
N THR A 139 -13.83 4.45 -15.50
CA THR A 139 -14.94 3.54 -15.18
C THR A 139 -14.67 2.10 -15.59
N GLY A 140 -13.56 1.87 -16.30
CA GLY A 140 -13.18 0.55 -16.78
C GLY A 140 -12.83 -0.36 -15.61
N ARG A 141 -13.35 -1.59 -15.63
CA ARG A 141 -12.98 -2.66 -14.69
C ARG A 141 -12.67 -3.94 -15.46
N LEU A 142 -11.72 -4.73 -14.95
CA LEU A 142 -11.49 -6.08 -15.43
C LEU A 142 -12.18 -7.07 -14.49
N HIS A 143 -13.15 -7.82 -15.00
CA HIS A 143 -13.75 -8.95 -14.27
C HIS A 143 -12.82 -10.17 -14.33
N ARG A 144 -11.76 -10.15 -13.52
CA ARG A 144 -10.90 -11.30 -13.31
C ARG A 144 -10.88 -11.67 -11.83
N LEU A 145 -11.94 -12.34 -11.38
CA LEU A 145 -12.12 -12.78 -9.99
C LEU A 145 -10.94 -13.60 -9.45
N GLN A 146 -10.19 -14.26 -10.33
CA GLN A 146 -8.97 -15.01 -9.98
C GLN A 146 -7.89 -14.18 -9.28
N THR A 147 -7.85 -12.86 -9.46
CA THR A 147 -6.86 -11.98 -8.80
C THR A 147 -7.39 -11.33 -7.53
N LEU A 148 -8.68 -11.51 -7.20
CA LEU A 148 -9.31 -10.93 -6.01
C LEU A 148 -8.72 -11.47 -4.70
N PRO A 149 -8.44 -12.78 -4.54
CA PRO A 149 -7.85 -13.29 -3.30
C PRO A 149 -6.48 -12.66 -2.99
N LEU A 150 -5.64 -12.49 -4.02
CA LEU A 150 -4.33 -11.81 -3.88
C LEU A 150 -4.47 -10.35 -3.51
N LEU A 151 -5.50 -9.66 -4.01
CA LEU A 151 -5.78 -8.29 -3.60
C LEU A 151 -6.19 -8.21 -2.12
N ILE A 152 -7.06 -9.11 -1.67
CA ILE A 152 -7.49 -9.17 -0.27
C ILE A 152 -6.27 -9.46 0.64
N VAL A 153 -5.46 -10.44 0.26
CA VAL A 153 -4.23 -10.80 1.00
C VAL A 153 -3.25 -9.64 1.04
N ALA A 154 -3.06 -8.91 -0.06
CA ALA A 154 -2.19 -7.74 -0.08
C ALA A 154 -2.71 -6.62 0.83
N VAL A 155 -4.02 -6.35 0.86
CA VAL A 155 -4.61 -5.35 1.75
C VAL A 155 -4.44 -5.74 3.23
N LEU A 156 -4.84 -6.96 3.59
CA LEU A 156 -4.69 -7.47 4.97
C LEU A 156 -3.22 -7.53 5.38
N GLY A 157 -2.37 -7.92 4.44
CA GLY A 157 -0.93 -7.96 4.59
C GLY A 157 -0.33 -6.59 4.85
N THR A 158 -0.67 -5.57 4.06
CA THR A 158 -0.22 -4.19 4.29
C THR A 158 -0.64 -3.69 5.67
N ILE A 159 -1.88 -3.94 6.09
CA ILE A 159 -2.35 -3.57 7.43
C ILE A 159 -1.49 -4.26 8.51
N ALA A 160 -1.29 -5.58 8.36
CA ALA A 160 -0.48 -6.35 9.30
C ALA A 160 0.97 -5.87 9.34
N VAL A 161 1.58 -5.54 8.20
CA VAL A 161 2.95 -5.00 8.12
C VAL A 161 3.05 -3.67 8.86
N ILE A 162 2.15 -2.72 8.62
CA ILE A 162 2.20 -1.39 9.25
C ILE A 162 2.03 -1.51 10.76
N LEU A 163 1.05 -2.31 11.21
CA LEU A 163 0.85 -2.57 12.62
C LEU A 163 2.12 -3.19 13.23
N TYR A 164 2.63 -4.25 12.61
CA TYR A 164 3.80 -4.97 13.09
C TYR A 164 5.07 -4.11 13.16
N SER A 165 5.31 -3.29 12.14
CA SER A 165 6.46 -2.38 12.10
C SER A 165 6.36 -1.29 13.15
N THR A 166 5.14 -0.77 13.41
CA THR A 166 4.92 0.21 14.49
C THR A 166 5.21 -0.41 15.86
N ASP A 167 4.75 -1.63 16.12
CA ASP A 167 5.06 -2.34 17.37
C ASP A 167 6.57 -2.59 17.53
N SER A 168 7.22 -3.03 16.46
CA SER A 168 8.66 -3.30 16.44
C SER A 168 9.50 -2.02 16.68
N LEU A 169 9.04 -0.86 16.17
CA LEU A 169 9.63 0.46 16.45
C LEU A 169 9.62 0.81 17.92
N ARG A 170 8.50 0.58 18.61
CA ARG A 170 8.41 0.82 20.05
C ARG A 170 9.30 -0.11 20.86
N ARG A 171 9.44 -1.37 20.44
CA ARG A 171 10.25 -2.37 21.15
C ARG A 171 11.74 -2.29 20.82
N GLY A 172 12.11 -1.62 19.73
CA GLY A 172 13.50 -1.54 19.26
C GLY A 172 14.00 -2.85 18.65
N ASP A 173 13.11 -3.69 18.11
CA ASP A 173 13.39 -5.07 17.71
C ASP A 173 13.81 -5.21 16.24
N PHE A 174 14.72 -4.34 15.79
CA PHE A 174 15.23 -4.32 14.42
C PHE A 174 16.64 -4.91 14.26
N GLY A 175 17.09 -5.70 15.24
CA GLY A 175 18.43 -6.29 15.23
C GLY A 175 19.50 -5.21 15.30
N THR A 176 20.45 -5.22 14.37
CA THR A 176 21.51 -4.19 14.26
C THR A 176 21.12 -3.00 13.38
N ALA A 177 19.93 -3.02 12.76
CA ALA A 177 19.46 -1.92 11.92
C ALA A 177 18.87 -0.78 12.77
N ASN A 178 18.96 0.44 12.27
CA ASN A 178 18.19 1.56 12.81
C ASN A 178 16.70 1.25 12.70
N ALA A 179 15.97 1.41 13.81
CA ALA A 179 14.57 1.07 13.91
C ALA A 179 13.68 1.88 12.97
N GLU A 180 14.03 3.16 12.77
CA GLU A 180 13.30 4.05 11.89
C GLU A 180 13.45 3.64 10.42
N ASP A 181 14.69 3.46 9.96
CA ASP A 181 15.01 3.04 8.59
C ASP A 181 14.37 1.68 8.26
N ALA A 182 14.41 0.74 9.20
CA ALA A 182 13.80 -0.58 9.02
C ALA A 182 12.27 -0.50 8.95
N THR A 183 11.66 0.41 9.70
CA THR A 183 10.22 0.67 9.64
C THR A 183 9.83 1.30 8.31
N PHE A 184 10.59 2.30 7.85
CA PHE A 184 10.36 2.94 6.56
C PHE A 184 10.52 1.94 5.40
N ALA A 185 11.54 1.07 5.45
CA ALA A 185 11.73 -0.01 4.49
C ALA A 185 10.55 -0.99 4.47
N ALA A 186 9.96 -1.31 5.64
CA ALA A 186 8.77 -2.15 5.72
C ALA A 186 7.55 -1.49 5.05
N VAL A 187 7.35 -0.18 5.26
CA VAL A 187 6.28 0.59 4.58
C VAL A 187 6.49 0.61 3.08
N ALA A 188 7.72 0.86 2.61
CA ALA A 188 8.06 0.83 1.19
C ALA A 188 7.79 -0.56 0.57
N ALA A 189 8.16 -1.64 1.25
CA ALA A 189 7.88 -3.01 0.81
C ALA A 189 6.37 -3.29 0.76
N ALA A 190 5.61 -2.81 1.75
CA ALA A 190 4.15 -2.94 1.78
C ALA A 190 3.48 -2.20 0.62
N ILE A 191 3.98 -1.01 0.26
CA ILE A 191 3.52 -0.27 -0.93
C ILE A 191 3.79 -1.11 -2.17
N VAL A 192 5.04 -1.53 -2.41
CA VAL A 192 5.41 -2.34 -3.58
C VAL A 192 4.52 -3.59 -3.71
N TRP A 193 4.28 -4.26 -2.59
CA TRP A 193 3.42 -5.44 -2.53
C TRP A 193 1.97 -5.14 -2.91
N LEU A 194 1.39 -4.08 -2.34
CA LEU A 194 0.01 -3.64 -2.58
C LEU A 194 -0.18 -3.17 -4.03
N VAL A 195 0.77 -2.36 -4.53
CA VAL A 195 0.81 -1.88 -5.91
C VAL A 195 0.85 -3.05 -6.89
N GLY A 196 1.71 -4.05 -6.64
CA GLY A 196 1.79 -5.26 -7.44
C GLY A 196 0.45 -6.00 -7.53
N ALA A 197 -0.28 -6.10 -6.41
CA ALA A 197 -1.59 -6.75 -6.36
C ALA A 197 -2.66 -6.03 -7.19
N PHE A 198 -2.67 -4.69 -7.18
CA PHE A 198 -3.55 -3.92 -8.05
C PHE A 198 -3.15 -4.05 -9.53
N TRP A 199 -1.87 -4.18 -9.85
CA TRP A 199 -1.38 -4.32 -11.23
C TRP A 199 -1.55 -5.71 -11.84
N LEU A 200 -1.74 -6.77 -11.03
CA LEU A 200 -1.96 -8.15 -11.50
C LEU A 200 -3.11 -8.27 -12.52
N ALA A 201 -4.14 -7.47 -12.35
CA ALA A 201 -5.28 -7.45 -13.26
C ALA A 201 -4.88 -6.91 -14.65
N ARG A 202 -3.98 -5.92 -14.73
CA ARG A 202 -3.51 -5.28 -15.97
C ARG A 202 -2.37 -6.04 -16.65
N VAL A 203 -1.27 -6.21 -15.92
CA VAL A 203 -0.01 -6.74 -16.42
C VAL A 203 0.45 -7.81 -15.45
N ARG A 204 -0.07 -9.04 -15.64
CA ARG A 204 0.17 -10.19 -14.75
C ARG A 204 1.64 -10.37 -14.37
N LEU A 205 2.54 -10.27 -15.34
CA LEU A 205 3.98 -10.43 -15.13
C LEU A 205 4.54 -9.36 -14.18
N VAL A 206 4.31 -8.08 -14.49
CA VAL A 206 4.80 -6.96 -13.68
C VAL A 206 4.19 -6.99 -12.28
N GLY A 207 2.87 -7.22 -12.17
CA GLY A 207 2.20 -7.34 -10.88
C GLY A 207 2.75 -8.50 -10.02
N ALA A 208 2.98 -9.67 -10.64
CA ALA A 208 3.55 -10.82 -9.94
C ALA A 208 5.00 -10.59 -9.49
N ILE A 209 5.83 -9.93 -10.31
CA ILE A 209 7.19 -9.56 -9.94
C ILE A 209 7.19 -8.59 -8.76
N LEU A 210 6.35 -7.56 -8.79
CA LEU A 210 6.24 -6.58 -7.70
C LEU A 210 5.77 -7.25 -6.39
N ILE A 211 4.78 -8.15 -6.47
CA ILE A 211 4.35 -8.93 -5.29
C ILE A 211 5.49 -9.79 -4.78
N ALA A 212 6.18 -10.54 -5.65
CA ALA A 212 7.28 -11.40 -5.25
C ALA A 212 8.40 -10.60 -4.58
N LEU A 213 8.74 -9.42 -5.11
CA LEU A 213 9.76 -8.53 -4.56
C LEU A 213 9.35 -7.99 -3.18
N GLY A 214 8.16 -7.39 -3.06
CA GLY A 214 7.67 -6.86 -1.78
C GLY A 214 7.57 -7.97 -0.71
N THR A 215 7.09 -9.14 -1.12
CA THR A 215 6.99 -10.32 -0.26
C THR A 215 8.35 -10.82 0.21
N PHE A 216 9.33 -10.91 -0.70
CA PHE A 216 10.67 -11.36 -0.37
C PHE A 216 11.30 -10.46 0.70
N ILE A 217 11.18 -9.13 0.56
CA ILE A 217 11.69 -8.17 1.54
C ILE A 217 11.04 -8.42 2.91
N LEU A 218 9.72 -8.55 2.98
CA LEU A 218 8.99 -8.75 4.24
C LEU A 218 9.35 -10.08 4.93
N VAL A 219 9.41 -11.18 4.17
CA VAL A 219 9.74 -12.51 4.71
C VAL A 219 11.20 -12.58 5.15
N TYR A 220 12.11 -12.03 4.34
CA TYR A 220 13.53 -11.98 4.68
C TYR A 220 13.75 -11.23 5.99
N SER A 221 13.20 -10.01 6.12
CA SER A 221 13.28 -9.23 7.35
C SER A 221 12.71 -9.99 8.54
N PHE A 222 11.56 -10.67 8.39
CA PHE A 222 10.98 -11.46 9.46
C PHE A 222 11.88 -12.61 9.91
N ILE A 223 12.46 -13.37 8.97
CA ILE A 223 13.38 -14.47 9.29
C ILE A 223 14.62 -13.91 10.00
N THR A 224 15.20 -12.84 9.47
CA THR A 224 16.39 -12.24 10.04
C THR A 224 16.14 -11.81 11.49
N LEU A 225 15.03 -11.12 11.76
CA LEU A 225 14.72 -10.57 13.08
C LEU A 225 14.27 -11.63 14.10
N HIS A 226 13.45 -12.60 13.69
CA HIS A 226 12.77 -13.50 14.64
C HIS A 226 13.33 -14.92 14.67
N VAL A 227 14.07 -15.32 13.64
CA VAL A 227 14.66 -16.66 13.57
C VAL A 227 16.16 -16.61 13.84
N THR A 228 16.88 -15.61 13.28
CA THR A 228 18.34 -15.56 13.40
C THR A 228 18.87 -14.54 14.41
N ALA A 229 18.26 -13.36 14.52
CA ALA A 229 18.83 -12.23 15.28
C ALA A 229 18.20 -12.00 16.68
N GLY A 230 17.04 -12.59 16.99
CA GLY A 230 16.74 -12.95 18.39
C GLY A 230 15.34 -12.64 18.96
N THR A 231 14.56 -11.70 18.43
CA THR A 231 13.27 -11.36 19.07
C THR A 231 12.22 -12.43 18.78
N SER A 232 12.12 -13.46 19.60
CA SER A 232 11.16 -14.55 19.36
C SER A 232 9.70 -14.07 19.43
N VAL A 233 8.80 -14.74 18.68
CA VAL A 233 7.34 -14.46 18.73
C VAL A 233 6.78 -14.57 20.16
N SER A 234 7.34 -15.45 20.99
CA SER A 234 6.96 -15.58 22.40
C SER A 234 7.40 -14.38 23.24
N ALA A 235 8.52 -13.74 22.92
CA ALA A 235 8.93 -12.48 23.54
C ALA A 235 7.97 -11.34 23.15
N ILE A 236 7.48 -11.29 21.91
CA ILE A 236 6.43 -10.35 21.48
C ILE A 236 5.16 -10.55 22.32
N ALA A 237 4.71 -11.81 22.47
CA ALA A 237 3.52 -12.14 23.23
C ALA A 237 3.62 -11.71 24.70
N LYS A 238 4.82 -11.78 25.29
CA LYS A 238 5.09 -11.36 26.67
C LYS A 238 5.17 -9.84 26.83
N THR A 239 5.69 -9.12 25.84
CA THR A 239 5.98 -7.69 25.93
C THR A 239 4.83 -6.82 25.41
N SER A 240 4.31 -7.14 24.24
CA SER A 240 3.20 -6.41 23.60
C SER A 240 1.86 -7.11 23.72
N GLY A 241 1.85 -8.40 24.02
CA GLY A 241 0.63 -9.19 24.17
C GLY A 241 0.36 -10.15 22.99
N PRO A 242 -0.56 -11.11 23.17
CA PRO A 242 -0.78 -12.20 22.20
C PRO A 242 -1.34 -11.71 20.86
N LEU A 243 -2.07 -10.58 20.84
CA LEU A 243 -2.59 -9.99 19.61
C LEU A 243 -1.45 -9.60 18.65
N TRP A 244 -0.42 -8.93 19.16
CA TRP A 244 0.72 -8.47 18.34
C TRP A 244 1.59 -9.62 17.85
N ALA A 245 1.79 -10.65 18.68
CA ALA A 245 2.41 -11.90 18.26
C ALA A 245 1.62 -12.57 17.13
N GLY A 246 0.28 -12.57 17.24
CA GLY A 246 -0.62 -13.06 16.20
C GLY A 246 -0.51 -12.26 14.89
N ILE A 247 -0.45 -10.92 14.97
CA ILE A 247 -0.28 -10.05 13.81
C ILE A 247 1.05 -10.33 13.10
N GLY A 248 2.16 -10.47 13.83
CA GLY A 248 3.47 -10.80 13.25
C GLY A 248 3.46 -12.15 12.52
N LEU A 249 2.84 -13.19 13.11
CA LEU A 249 2.70 -14.49 12.47
C LEU A 249 1.77 -14.43 11.25
N ALA A 250 0.66 -13.71 11.34
CA ALA A 250 -0.27 -13.50 10.23
C ALA A 250 0.43 -12.79 9.06
N MET A 251 1.22 -11.76 9.34
CA MET A 251 2.01 -11.06 8.32
C MET A 251 2.95 -12.02 7.58
N ALA A 252 3.76 -12.80 8.32
CA ALA A 252 4.72 -13.73 7.73
C ALA A 252 4.02 -14.82 6.88
N THR A 253 2.91 -15.36 7.36
CA THR A 253 2.13 -16.38 6.65
C THR A 253 1.44 -15.84 5.40
N LEU A 254 0.84 -14.65 5.47
CA LEU A 254 0.23 -13.98 4.31
C LEU A 254 1.28 -13.62 3.24
N ALA A 255 2.46 -13.19 3.67
CA ALA A 255 3.58 -12.93 2.79
C ALA A 255 4.00 -14.23 2.09
N ALA A 256 4.33 -15.30 2.82
CA ALA A 256 4.71 -16.59 2.23
C ALA A 256 3.65 -17.13 1.23
N ALA A 257 2.37 -17.06 1.58
CA ALA A 257 1.28 -17.47 0.70
C ALA A 257 1.22 -16.63 -0.60
N SER A 258 1.44 -15.32 -0.49
CA SER A 258 1.50 -14.40 -1.64
C SER A 258 2.67 -14.70 -2.55
N PHE A 259 3.82 -15.08 -2.00
CA PHE A 259 4.98 -15.48 -2.78
C PHE A 259 4.67 -16.70 -3.65
N VAL A 260 4.13 -17.76 -3.04
CA VAL A 260 3.77 -19.00 -3.73
C VAL A 260 2.74 -18.71 -4.84
N ALA A 261 1.71 -17.91 -4.52
CA ALA A 261 0.71 -17.52 -5.50
C ALA A 261 1.33 -16.71 -6.66
N ALA A 262 2.20 -15.74 -6.39
CA ALA A 262 2.88 -14.95 -7.41
C ALA A 262 3.75 -15.82 -8.34
N VAL A 263 4.51 -16.77 -7.77
CA VAL A 263 5.30 -17.74 -8.54
C VAL A 263 4.40 -18.63 -9.40
N ALA A 264 3.29 -19.12 -8.86
CA ALA A 264 2.32 -19.90 -9.62
C ALA A 264 1.75 -19.10 -10.82
N PHE A 265 1.47 -17.80 -10.62
CA PHE A 265 1.06 -16.91 -11.71
C PHE A 265 2.15 -16.70 -12.76
N LEU A 266 3.43 -16.65 -12.37
CA LEU A 266 4.57 -16.54 -13.29
C LEU A 266 4.75 -17.81 -14.13
N VAL A 267 4.60 -18.99 -13.53
CA VAL A 267 4.90 -20.28 -14.17
C VAL A 267 3.72 -20.83 -14.98
N SER A 268 2.48 -20.51 -14.58
CA SER A 268 1.26 -21.02 -15.24
C SER A 268 1.22 -20.87 -16.78
N PRO A 269 1.66 -19.75 -17.40
CA PRO A 269 1.59 -19.61 -18.85
C PRO A 269 2.66 -20.45 -19.58
N LEU A 270 3.78 -20.75 -18.92
CA LEU A 270 4.87 -21.57 -19.46
C LEU A 270 4.44 -23.04 -19.52
N VAL A 271 3.83 -23.53 -18.44
CA VAL A 271 3.31 -24.91 -18.35
C VAL A 271 2.17 -25.13 -19.35
N TRP A 272 1.21 -24.20 -19.43
CA TRP A 272 0.10 -24.31 -20.40
C TRP A 272 0.57 -24.32 -21.86
N ARG A 273 1.57 -23.52 -22.22
CA ARG A 273 2.15 -23.53 -23.57
C ARG A 273 2.87 -24.84 -23.90
N GLN A 274 3.52 -25.47 -22.92
CA GLN A 274 4.16 -26.77 -23.11
C GLN A 274 3.13 -27.90 -23.25
N SER A 275 2.05 -27.88 -22.45
CA SER A 275 0.96 -28.84 -22.57
C SER A 275 0.20 -28.71 -23.89
N ALA A 276 -0.07 -27.49 -24.36
CA ALA A 276 -0.73 -27.25 -25.64
C ALA A 276 0.13 -27.69 -26.85
N LYS A 277 1.46 -27.58 -26.76
CA LYS A 277 2.39 -28.10 -27.78
C LYS A 277 2.57 -29.62 -27.73
N ARG A 278 2.24 -30.27 -26.60
CA ARG A 278 2.29 -31.73 -26.42
C ARG A 278 0.97 -32.43 -26.72
N ALA A 279 -0.13 -31.69 -26.87
CA ALA A 279 -1.39 -32.27 -27.34
C ALA A 279 -1.17 -32.74 -28.79
N PRO A 280 -1.47 -34.00 -29.14
CA PRO A 280 -1.41 -34.44 -30.52
C PRO A 280 -2.37 -33.59 -31.34
N SER A 281 -1.89 -33.01 -32.44
CA SER A 281 -2.76 -32.46 -33.48
C SER A 281 -3.64 -33.62 -33.95
N GLY A 282 -4.89 -33.63 -33.52
CA GLY A 282 -5.86 -34.65 -33.92
C GLY A 282 -6.07 -34.67 -35.45
N PRO A 283 -6.53 -35.82 -35.98
CA PRO A 283 -6.62 -36.10 -37.42
C PRO A 283 -7.56 -35.15 -38.18
#